data_AF-G3X9U0-F1
#
_entry.id   AF-G3X9U0-F1
#
_cell.length_a   1.000
_cell.length_b   1.000
_cell.length_c   1.000
_cell.angle_alpha   90.00
_cell.angle_beta   90.00
_cell.angle_gamma   90.00
#
_symmetry.space_group_name_H-M   'P 1'
#
loop_
_entity.id
_entity.type
_entity.pdbx_description
1 polymer ?
#
loop_
_entity_poly.entity_id
_entity_poly.type
_entity_poly.pdbx_seq_one_letter_code
_entity_poly.pdbx_strand_id
1 'polypeptide(L)'
;MAAAAAPRGWQRGEPRALSRAVKLLQRLEEQCRDPRMVTGPPSLRDLLPRTAQLLGEVAKARREAREDPEGPGGADDFLAIYLANLEVKGRQVAELLPPRGKKDVNQDVFREGSRFRRQLAKLALIFSHMHAELSALFPAGKYCGHLYQLTKGSAHIFWRQNCGVRCVLPWAEFQSLLCACHPVEPGPTMQALRSTLDLTCNGHVSVFEFDVFTRLFQPWPTLLRNWQLLAVNHPGYMAFLTYDEVQTRLQAYRDKPGSYIFRPSCTRLGQWAIGYVSSDGSILQTIPLNKPLLQVLLKGQKDGIFLFPDGKKHNPDLTELCRVEPYQRIQVSEDSDSQTCPFCRCEIKGREAVSICQAQERPTEVRTAADGSRDNCHQEAAEQKLGPVIPSAPSLLPEDQFPQGPQDKGWLTLAPLALPRLRPPLPLPKMASVLWEVTSRPRAREEATESS
;
A
#
# COMPACT_ATOMS: atom_id res chain seq x y z
N MET A 1 7.59 8.02 -25.41
CA MET A 1 7.52 6.56 -25.65
C MET A 1 6.08 6.12 -25.46
N ALA A 2 5.57 5.29 -26.36
CA ALA A 2 4.15 4.94 -26.45
C ALA A 2 3.66 4.16 -25.21
N ALA A 3 2.51 4.56 -24.67
CA ALA A 3 1.75 3.78 -23.70
C ALA A 3 1.57 2.36 -24.26
N ALA A 4 1.89 1.34 -23.47
CA ALA A 4 1.60 -0.03 -23.82
C ALA A 4 0.07 -0.24 -23.74
N ALA A 5 -0.63 0.14 -24.81
CA ALA A 5 -2.03 -0.19 -25.00
C ALA A 5 -2.20 -1.72 -24.93
N ALA A 6 -3.33 -2.19 -24.39
CA ALA A 6 -3.66 -3.60 -24.34
C ALA A 6 -3.36 -4.29 -25.68
N PRO A 7 -2.73 -5.48 -25.69
CA PRO A 7 -2.40 -6.19 -26.93
C PRO A 7 -3.66 -6.36 -27.78
N ARG A 8 -3.57 -6.08 -29.09
CA ARG A 8 -4.68 -6.27 -30.04
C ARG A 8 -5.21 -7.71 -29.91
N GLY A 9 -6.34 -7.88 -29.24
CA GLY A 9 -6.88 -9.20 -28.85
C GLY A 9 -7.40 -9.30 -27.41
N TRP A 10 -7.06 -8.36 -26.53
CA TRP A 10 -7.52 -8.34 -25.13
C TRP A 10 -9.05 -8.38 -25.01
N GLN A 11 -9.77 -7.57 -25.78
CA GLN A 11 -11.25 -7.52 -25.74
C GLN A 11 -11.92 -8.87 -26.02
N ARG A 12 -11.33 -9.73 -26.87
CA ARG A 12 -11.84 -11.09 -27.12
C ARG A 12 -11.42 -12.10 -26.02
N GLY A 13 -10.33 -11.81 -25.32
CA GLY A 13 -9.77 -12.63 -24.25
C GLY A 13 -10.24 -12.29 -22.83
N GLU A 14 -10.76 -11.08 -22.62
CA GLU A 14 -11.12 -10.53 -21.31
C GLU A 14 -12.14 -11.38 -20.54
N PRO A 15 -13.27 -11.85 -21.14
CA PRO A 15 -14.22 -12.70 -20.42
C PRO A 15 -13.59 -14.02 -19.95
N ARG A 16 -12.64 -14.57 -20.75
CA ARG A 16 -11.90 -15.78 -20.38
C ARG A 16 -10.91 -15.48 -19.26
N ALA A 17 -10.23 -14.34 -19.29
CA ALA A 17 -9.30 -13.91 -18.25
C ALA A 17 -10.01 -13.71 -16.90
N LEU A 18 -11.15 -13.01 -16.90
CA LEU A 18 -11.99 -12.82 -15.72
C LEU A 18 -12.45 -14.17 -15.13
N SER A 19 -12.94 -15.09 -15.98
CA SER A 19 -13.34 -16.43 -15.53
C SER A 19 -12.18 -17.23 -14.94
N ARG A 20 -10.98 -17.16 -15.54
CA ARG A 20 -9.78 -17.80 -14.99
C ARG A 20 -9.39 -17.24 -13.63
N ALA A 21 -9.45 -15.92 -13.47
CA ALA A 21 -9.14 -15.25 -12.21
C ALA A 21 -10.12 -15.64 -11.08
N VAL A 22 -11.43 -15.68 -11.36
CA VAL A 22 -12.44 -16.14 -10.39
C VAL A 22 -12.15 -17.59 -9.97
N LYS A 23 -11.86 -18.49 -10.91
CA LYS A 23 -11.50 -19.89 -10.61
C LYS A 23 -10.20 -20.01 -9.81
N LEU A 24 -9.22 -19.12 -10.03
CA LEU A 24 -7.99 -19.09 -9.23
C LEU A 24 -8.30 -18.71 -7.79
N LEU A 25 -9.07 -17.65 -7.57
CA LEU A 25 -9.46 -17.17 -6.24
C LEU A 25 -10.24 -18.22 -5.44
N GLN A 26 -11.22 -18.88 -6.08
CA GLN A 26 -11.98 -19.96 -5.46
C GLN A 26 -11.09 -21.13 -5.04
N ARG A 27 -10.11 -21.51 -5.88
CA ARG A 27 -9.18 -22.58 -5.55
C ARG A 27 -8.26 -22.25 -4.38
N LEU A 28 -7.83 -20.99 -4.29
CA LEU A 28 -7.02 -20.47 -3.17
C LEU A 28 -7.83 -20.38 -1.89
N GLU A 29 -9.11 -19.99 -1.97
CA GLU A 29 -9.99 -19.91 -0.81
C GLU A 29 -10.04 -21.25 -0.05
N GLU A 30 -10.15 -22.37 -0.76
CA GLU A 30 -10.14 -23.71 -0.16
C GLU A 30 -8.84 -24.00 0.62
N GLN A 31 -7.69 -23.52 0.13
CA GLN A 31 -6.40 -23.67 0.80
C GLN A 31 -6.29 -22.75 2.03
N CYS A 32 -7.00 -21.61 2.01
CA CYS A 32 -7.02 -20.65 3.09
C CYS A 32 -7.98 -20.99 4.26
N ARG A 33 -8.60 -22.18 4.25
CA ARG A 33 -9.53 -22.64 5.30
C ARG A 33 -8.85 -23.30 6.51
N ASP A 34 -7.52 -23.38 6.54
CA ASP A 34 -6.81 -23.94 7.70
C ASP A 34 -7.08 -23.09 8.96
N PRO A 35 -7.55 -23.68 10.09
CA PRO A 35 -7.87 -22.94 11.32
C PRO A 35 -6.70 -22.19 11.92
N ARG A 36 -5.45 -22.56 11.58
CA ARG A 36 -4.23 -21.90 12.05
C ARG A 36 -3.91 -20.61 11.29
N MET A 37 -4.68 -20.27 10.26
CA MET A 37 -4.49 -19.02 9.52
C MET A 37 -4.83 -17.79 10.35
N VAL A 38 -4.14 -16.70 10.05
CA VAL A 38 -4.37 -15.39 10.67
C VAL A 38 -5.80 -14.93 10.37
N THR A 39 -6.54 -14.60 11.43
CA THR A 39 -7.92 -14.12 11.37
C THR A 39 -8.03 -12.59 11.40
N GLY A 40 -6.97 -11.89 11.82
CA GLY A 40 -6.92 -10.43 11.85
C GLY A 40 -6.85 -9.79 10.46
N PRO A 41 -7.36 -8.56 10.28
CA PRO A 41 -7.31 -7.88 9.00
C PRO A 41 -5.88 -7.43 8.63
N PRO A 42 -5.45 -7.59 7.36
CA PRO A 42 -6.20 -8.17 6.24
C PRO A 42 -6.20 -9.71 6.25
N SER A 43 -7.39 -10.30 6.06
CA SER A 43 -7.61 -11.74 6.05
C SER A 43 -7.85 -12.23 4.61
N LEU A 44 -6.96 -13.09 4.11
CA LEU A 44 -7.14 -13.71 2.78
C LEU A 44 -8.43 -14.52 2.69
N ARG A 45 -8.84 -15.15 3.78
CA ARG A 45 -10.09 -15.92 3.86
C ARG A 45 -11.32 -15.07 3.51
N ASP A 46 -11.31 -13.80 3.89
CA ASP A 46 -12.42 -12.88 3.61
C ASP A 46 -12.23 -12.15 2.28
N LEU A 47 -10.98 -11.82 1.92
CA LEU A 47 -10.66 -11.04 0.72
C LEU A 47 -10.84 -11.84 -0.58
N LEU A 48 -10.43 -13.11 -0.61
CA LEU A 48 -10.51 -13.95 -1.80
C LEU A 48 -11.96 -14.11 -2.34
N PRO A 49 -12.95 -14.53 -1.52
CA PRO A 49 -14.32 -14.68 -2.00
C PRO A 49 -14.94 -13.33 -2.39
N ARG A 50 -14.67 -12.26 -1.63
CA ARG A 50 -15.16 -10.90 -1.96
C ARG A 50 -14.59 -10.39 -3.28
N THR A 51 -13.32 -10.63 -3.55
CA THR A 51 -12.68 -10.26 -4.82
C THR A 51 -13.24 -11.10 -5.97
N ALA A 52 -13.49 -12.39 -5.76
CA ALA A 52 -14.09 -13.27 -6.76
C ALA A 52 -15.52 -12.83 -7.11
N GLN A 53 -16.32 -12.45 -6.11
CA GLN A 53 -17.66 -11.91 -6.31
C GLN A 53 -17.60 -10.62 -7.16
N LEU A 54 -16.76 -9.66 -6.77
CA LEU A 54 -16.63 -8.39 -7.49
C LEU A 54 -16.17 -8.60 -8.95
N LEU A 55 -15.22 -9.51 -9.20
CA LEU A 55 -14.83 -9.87 -10.57
C LEU A 55 -15.97 -10.51 -11.36
N GLY A 56 -16.85 -11.26 -10.70
CA GLY A 56 -18.08 -11.79 -11.30
C GLY A 56 -19.06 -10.68 -11.70
N GLU A 57 -19.21 -9.66 -10.85
CA GLU A 57 -20.02 -8.47 -11.11
C GLU A 57 -19.43 -7.65 -12.28
N VAL A 58 -18.11 -7.43 -12.30
CA VAL A 58 -17.40 -6.78 -13.42
C VAL A 58 -17.65 -7.55 -14.72
N ALA A 59 -17.49 -8.88 -14.72
CA ALA A 59 -17.72 -9.71 -15.89
C ALA A 59 -19.18 -9.67 -16.38
N LYS A 60 -20.15 -9.51 -15.47
CA LYS A 60 -21.56 -9.32 -15.82
C LYS A 60 -21.78 -7.94 -16.46
N ALA A 61 -21.37 -6.87 -15.78
CA ALA A 61 -21.56 -5.50 -16.24
C ALA A 61 -20.93 -5.26 -17.62
N ARG A 62 -19.73 -5.78 -17.86
CA ARG A 62 -19.02 -5.62 -19.14
C ARG A 62 -19.60 -6.43 -20.30
N ARG A 63 -20.35 -7.50 -20.02
CA ARG A 63 -21.14 -8.19 -21.06
C ARG A 63 -22.41 -7.44 -21.44
N GLU A 64 -22.97 -6.69 -20.50
CA GLU A 64 -24.20 -5.91 -20.69
C GLU A 64 -23.90 -4.53 -21.30
N ALA A 65 -22.70 -3.98 -21.04
CA ALA A 65 -22.24 -2.73 -21.61
C ALA A 65 -21.99 -2.86 -23.12
N ARG A 66 -22.61 -1.98 -23.91
CA ARG A 66 -22.28 -1.73 -25.33
C ARG A 66 -21.37 -0.50 -25.42
N GLU A 67 -20.21 -0.57 -24.77
CA GLU A 67 -19.31 0.58 -24.69
C GLU A 67 -18.37 0.65 -25.90
N ASP A 68 -18.18 1.87 -26.40
CA ASP A 68 -17.17 2.18 -27.41
C ASP A 68 -15.76 1.86 -26.86
N PRO A 69 -14.78 1.58 -27.73
CA PRO A 69 -13.42 1.30 -27.31
C PRO A 69 -12.88 2.45 -26.44
N GLU A 70 -12.54 2.15 -25.20
CA GLU A 70 -11.91 3.13 -24.32
C GLU A 70 -10.48 3.44 -24.77
N GLY A 71 -10.06 4.70 -24.58
CA GLY A 71 -8.69 5.12 -24.83
C GLY A 71 -7.67 4.45 -23.89
N PRO A 72 -6.37 4.59 -24.16
CA PRO A 72 -5.31 4.01 -23.34
C PRO A 72 -5.40 4.51 -21.89
N GLY A 73 -5.14 3.63 -20.92
CA GLY A 73 -5.29 3.88 -19.49
C GLY A 73 -6.74 3.81 -18.96
N GLY A 74 -7.68 3.34 -19.78
CA GLY A 74 -9.07 3.04 -19.40
C GLY A 74 -9.24 1.71 -18.64
N ALA A 75 -10.49 1.26 -18.53
CA ALA A 75 -10.91 0.00 -17.91
C ALA A 75 -10.24 -1.22 -18.54
N ASP A 76 -10.11 -1.27 -19.87
CA ASP A 76 -9.49 -2.40 -20.58
C ASP A 76 -8.04 -2.62 -20.14
N ASP A 77 -7.24 -1.56 -20.19
CA ASP A 77 -5.83 -1.57 -19.79
C ASP A 77 -5.70 -1.87 -18.28
N PHE A 78 -6.54 -1.25 -17.45
CA PHE A 78 -6.56 -1.53 -16.02
C PHE A 78 -6.85 -3.01 -15.72
N LEU A 79 -7.90 -3.59 -16.33
CA LEU A 79 -8.25 -4.99 -16.12
C LEU A 79 -7.16 -5.93 -16.63
N ALA A 80 -6.49 -5.58 -17.73
CA ALA A 80 -5.35 -6.35 -18.23
C ALA A 80 -4.22 -6.43 -17.21
N ILE A 81 -3.81 -5.28 -16.67
CA ILE A 81 -2.76 -5.18 -15.66
C ILE A 81 -3.20 -5.88 -14.38
N TYR A 82 -4.43 -5.63 -13.92
CA TYR A 82 -4.99 -6.17 -12.69
C TYR A 82 -5.05 -7.70 -12.71
N LEU A 83 -5.59 -8.30 -13.78
CA LEU A 83 -5.75 -9.74 -13.88
C LEU A 83 -4.41 -10.46 -14.02
N ALA A 84 -3.46 -9.89 -14.78
CA ALA A 84 -2.10 -10.43 -14.85
C ALA A 84 -1.42 -10.40 -13.47
N ASN A 85 -1.55 -9.29 -12.74
CA ASN A 85 -1.01 -9.16 -11.40
C ASN A 85 -1.65 -10.15 -10.42
N LEU A 86 -2.97 -10.29 -10.47
CA LEU A 86 -3.72 -11.24 -9.64
C LEU A 86 -3.27 -12.68 -9.84
N GLU A 87 -2.97 -13.07 -11.08
CA GLU A 87 -2.45 -14.40 -11.38
C GLU A 87 -1.07 -14.63 -10.74
N VAL A 88 -0.18 -13.64 -10.85
CA VAL A 88 1.16 -13.69 -10.23
C VAL A 88 1.07 -13.76 -8.71
N LYS A 89 0.30 -12.85 -8.07
CA LYS A 89 0.15 -12.82 -6.61
C LYS A 89 -0.57 -14.06 -6.09
N GLY A 90 -1.55 -14.58 -6.84
CA GLY A 90 -2.23 -15.84 -6.52
C GLY A 90 -1.31 -17.05 -6.53
N ARG A 91 -0.39 -17.15 -7.50
CA ARG A 91 0.63 -18.21 -7.49
C ARG A 91 1.56 -18.12 -6.28
N GLN A 92 2.00 -16.91 -5.92
CA GLN A 92 2.84 -16.71 -4.73
C GLN A 92 2.14 -17.15 -3.44
N VAL A 93 0.83 -16.93 -3.31
CA VAL A 93 0.05 -17.47 -2.18
C VAL A 93 0.00 -19.00 -2.23
N ALA A 94 -0.30 -19.58 -3.39
CA ALA A 94 -0.35 -21.05 -3.56
C ALA A 94 0.98 -21.74 -3.23
N GLU A 95 2.11 -21.12 -3.55
CA GLU A 95 3.46 -21.64 -3.26
C GLU A 95 3.80 -21.62 -1.76
N LEU A 96 3.26 -20.64 -1.03
CA LEU A 96 3.46 -20.55 0.43
C LEU A 96 2.57 -21.54 1.16
N LEU A 97 1.33 -21.71 0.73
CA LEU A 97 0.35 -22.54 1.42
C LEU A 97 0.62 -24.04 1.20
N PRO A 98 0.33 -24.89 2.20
CA PRO A 98 0.44 -26.34 2.03
C PRO A 98 -0.46 -26.83 0.87
N PRO A 99 0.00 -27.82 0.07
CA PRO A 99 -0.82 -28.44 -0.95
C PRO A 99 -2.09 -29.05 -0.35
N ARG A 100 -3.17 -29.08 -1.14
CA ARG A 100 -4.46 -29.66 -0.73
C ARG A 100 -4.25 -31.08 -0.16
N GLY A 101 -4.74 -31.30 1.06
CA GLY A 101 -4.71 -32.60 1.72
C GLY A 101 -3.40 -33.00 2.40
N LYS A 102 -2.33 -32.19 2.34
CA LYS A 102 -1.05 -32.47 3.03
C LYS A 102 -0.80 -31.44 4.13
N LYS A 103 -1.38 -31.65 5.32
CA LYS A 103 -1.31 -30.72 6.47
C LYS A 103 0.09 -30.63 7.12
N ASP A 104 0.98 -31.59 6.85
CA ASP A 104 2.28 -31.73 7.50
C ASP A 104 3.45 -31.07 6.74
N VAL A 105 3.22 -30.58 5.52
CA VAL A 105 4.24 -29.90 4.70
C VAL A 105 4.13 -28.38 4.89
N ASN A 106 5.27 -27.68 5.03
CA ASN A 106 5.34 -26.22 5.21
C ASN A 106 4.65 -25.68 6.49
N GLN A 107 4.81 -26.36 7.62
CA GLN A 107 4.28 -25.88 8.92
C GLN A 107 4.85 -24.51 9.34
N ASP A 108 6.01 -24.11 8.80
CA ASP A 108 6.64 -22.83 9.08
C ASP A 108 5.77 -21.62 8.70
N VAL A 109 4.82 -21.75 7.77
CA VAL A 109 3.83 -20.69 7.48
C VAL A 109 2.99 -20.31 8.71
N PHE A 110 2.71 -21.28 9.58
CA PHE A 110 1.89 -21.06 10.76
C PHE A 110 2.70 -20.61 11.97
N ARG A 111 4.02 -20.84 11.97
CA ARG A 111 4.91 -20.42 13.06
C ARG A 111 4.98 -18.90 13.16
N GLU A 112 4.66 -18.37 14.34
CA GLU A 112 4.75 -16.94 14.61
C GLU A 112 6.17 -16.41 14.42
N GLY A 113 6.29 -15.23 13.80
CA GLY A 113 7.57 -14.61 13.50
C GLY A 113 8.35 -15.22 12.33
N SER A 114 7.89 -16.31 11.70
CA SER A 114 8.59 -16.92 10.57
C SER A 114 8.66 -15.99 9.34
N ARG A 115 9.66 -16.22 8.48
CA ARG A 115 9.76 -15.49 7.19
C ARG A 115 8.53 -15.75 6.32
N PHE A 116 8.03 -16.98 6.30
CA PHE A 116 6.87 -17.37 5.50
C PHE A 116 5.58 -16.71 5.98
N ARG A 117 5.36 -16.62 7.30
CA ARG A 117 4.20 -15.91 7.87
C ARG A 117 4.23 -14.43 7.53
N ARG A 118 5.40 -13.79 7.64
CA ARG A 118 5.60 -12.39 7.22
C ARG A 118 5.33 -12.20 5.73
N GLN A 119 5.78 -13.12 4.89
CA GLN A 119 5.52 -13.06 3.45
C GLN A 119 4.02 -13.21 3.13
N LEU A 120 3.31 -14.11 3.83
CA LEU A 120 1.87 -14.29 3.68
C LEU A 120 1.10 -13.05 4.16
N ALA A 121 1.50 -12.42 5.26
CA ALA A 121 0.90 -11.17 5.74
C ALA A 121 1.08 -10.03 4.73
N LYS A 122 2.25 -9.91 4.11
CA LYS A 122 2.50 -8.97 3.01
C LYS A 122 1.59 -9.24 1.81
N LEU A 123 1.42 -10.50 1.41
CA LEU A 123 0.50 -10.85 0.33
C LEU A 123 -0.95 -10.53 0.71
N ALA A 124 -1.37 -10.80 1.94
CA ALA A 124 -2.70 -10.44 2.42
C ALA A 124 -2.96 -8.92 2.33
N LEU A 125 -1.96 -8.09 2.65
CA LEU A 125 -2.01 -6.64 2.45
C LEU A 125 -2.14 -6.28 0.97
N ILE A 126 -1.35 -6.89 0.08
CA ILE A 126 -1.45 -6.64 -1.37
C ILE A 126 -2.83 -7.02 -1.90
N PHE A 127 -3.38 -8.18 -1.51
CA PHE A 127 -4.75 -8.58 -1.88
C PHE A 127 -5.81 -7.61 -1.34
N SER A 128 -5.60 -7.05 -0.14
CA SER A 128 -6.46 -6.01 0.42
C SER A 128 -6.44 -4.74 -0.43
N HIS A 129 -5.26 -4.31 -0.87
CA HIS A 129 -5.09 -3.14 -1.75
C HIS A 129 -5.72 -3.38 -3.12
N MET A 130 -5.46 -4.53 -3.74
CA MET A 130 -6.05 -4.92 -5.01
C MET A 130 -7.59 -4.95 -4.94
N HIS A 131 -8.17 -5.54 -3.89
CA HIS A 131 -9.62 -5.55 -3.71
C HIS A 131 -10.19 -4.14 -3.59
N ALA A 132 -9.54 -3.27 -2.80
CA ALA A 132 -9.99 -1.90 -2.61
C ALA A 132 -9.87 -1.07 -3.89
N GLU A 133 -8.78 -1.22 -4.64
CA GLU A 133 -8.56 -0.58 -5.92
C GLU A 133 -9.64 -0.98 -6.94
N LEU A 134 -9.88 -2.29 -7.09
CA LEU A 134 -10.93 -2.80 -7.97
C LEU A 134 -12.31 -2.28 -7.54
N SER A 135 -12.59 -2.27 -6.23
CA SER A 135 -13.88 -1.77 -5.70
C SER A 135 -14.06 -0.28 -5.93
N ALA A 136 -12.98 0.49 -5.91
CA ALA A 136 -13.00 1.94 -6.09
C ALA A 136 -13.15 2.35 -7.56
N LEU A 137 -12.61 1.55 -8.48
CA LEU A 137 -12.67 1.82 -9.93
C LEU A 137 -13.85 1.10 -10.61
N PHE A 138 -14.37 0.02 -10.01
CA PHE A 138 -15.51 -0.75 -10.49
C PHE A 138 -16.56 -0.97 -9.39
N PRO A 139 -17.14 0.11 -8.80
CA PRO A 139 -18.20 -0.03 -7.80
C PRO A 139 -19.38 -0.82 -8.38
N ALA A 140 -19.80 -1.88 -7.68
CA ALA A 140 -20.82 -2.83 -8.15
C ALA A 140 -20.55 -3.38 -9.57
N GLY A 141 -19.27 -3.53 -9.92
CA GLY A 141 -18.81 -4.04 -11.21
C GLY A 141 -18.77 -3.03 -12.36
N LYS A 142 -19.26 -1.80 -12.18
CA LYS A 142 -19.33 -0.79 -13.24
C LYS A 142 -18.13 0.14 -13.20
N TYR A 143 -17.47 0.33 -14.34
CA TYR A 143 -16.29 1.20 -14.42
C TYR A 143 -16.65 2.66 -14.13
N CYS A 144 -15.88 3.30 -13.25
CA CYS A 144 -15.98 4.73 -12.97
C CYS A 144 -14.61 5.41 -12.82
N GLY A 145 -13.52 4.79 -13.29
CA GLY A 145 -12.18 5.36 -13.19
C GLY A 145 -12.05 6.72 -13.87
N HIS A 146 -12.75 6.91 -14.99
CA HIS A 146 -12.81 8.19 -15.70
C HIS A 146 -13.45 9.31 -14.84
N LEU A 147 -14.35 8.98 -13.92
CA LEU A 147 -15.03 9.92 -13.01
C LEU A 147 -14.38 10.01 -11.62
N TYR A 148 -13.34 9.23 -11.35
CA TYR A 148 -12.74 9.13 -10.02
C TYR A 148 -12.32 10.50 -9.47
N GLN A 149 -12.76 10.82 -8.25
CA GLN A 149 -12.43 12.07 -7.58
C GLN A 149 -11.39 11.83 -6.49
N LEU A 150 -10.23 12.48 -6.62
CA LEU A 150 -9.24 12.45 -5.56
C LEU A 150 -9.72 13.31 -4.41
N THR A 151 -9.42 12.86 -3.19
CA THR A 151 -9.80 13.54 -1.95
C THR A 151 -9.10 14.88 -1.79
N LYS A 152 -7.88 15.02 -2.34
CA LYS A 152 -7.07 16.24 -2.25
C LYS A 152 -7.18 17.04 -3.54
N GLY A 153 -7.76 18.24 -3.48
CA GLY A 153 -8.01 19.09 -4.65
C GLY A 153 -6.78 19.34 -5.52
N SER A 154 -5.64 19.72 -4.94
CA SER A 154 -4.40 19.94 -5.72
C SER A 154 -3.89 18.68 -6.41
N ALA A 155 -3.99 17.52 -5.76
CA ALA A 155 -3.63 16.24 -6.37
C ALA A 155 -4.62 15.86 -7.47
N HIS A 156 -5.91 16.17 -7.30
CA HIS A 156 -6.94 15.98 -8.32
C HIS A 156 -6.62 16.79 -9.58
N ILE A 157 -6.32 18.08 -9.41
CA ILE A 157 -5.95 18.98 -10.51
C ILE A 157 -4.72 18.45 -11.23
N PHE A 158 -3.67 18.07 -10.49
CA PHE A 158 -2.46 17.46 -11.07
C PHE A 158 -2.79 16.24 -11.92
N TRP A 159 -3.57 15.28 -11.40
CA TRP A 159 -3.91 14.07 -12.13
C TRP A 159 -4.72 14.40 -13.39
N ARG A 160 -5.74 15.26 -13.30
CA ARG A 160 -6.58 15.58 -14.46
C ARG A 160 -5.84 16.35 -15.54
N GLN A 161 -4.94 17.25 -15.17
CA GLN A 161 -4.13 18.01 -16.14
C GLN A 161 -3.10 17.15 -16.88
N ASN A 162 -2.45 16.21 -16.17
CA ASN A 162 -1.33 15.44 -16.73
C ASN A 162 -1.77 14.06 -17.27
N CYS A 163 -2.79 13.46 -16.65
CA CYS A 163 -3.24 12.10 -16.94
C CYS A 163 -4.60 12.07 -17.67
N GLY A 164 -5.37 13.17 -17.66
CA GLY A 164 -6.69 13.24 -18.26
C GLY A 164 -7.71 12.33 -17.56
N VAL A 165 -8.44 11.53 -18.35
CA VAL A 165 -9.43 10.57 -17.86
C VAL A 165 -8.85 9.20 -17.50
N ARG A 166 -7.54 8.99 -17.71
CA ARG A 166 -6.86 7.71 -17.44
C ARG A 166 -6.93 7.35 -15.97
N CYS A 167 -7.13 6.07 -15.68
CA CYS A 167 -7.20 5.55 -14.33
C CYS A 167 -5.93 4.81 -13.88
N VAL A 168 -5.01 4.50 -14.80
CA VAL A 168 -3.74 3.82 -14.53
C VAL A 168 -2.64 4.29 -15.47
N LEU A 169 -1.41 4.37 -14.97
CA LEU A 169 -0.20 4.72 -15.73
C LEU A 169 0.95 3.76 -15.43
N PRO A 170 1.85 3.49 -16.40
CA PRO A 170 3.12 2.85 -16.11
C PRO A 170 3.96 3.70 -15.15
N TRP A 171 4.70 3.05 -14.24
CA TRP A 171 5.53 3.76 -13.25
C TRP A 171 6.47 4.80 -13.89
N ALA A 172 7.12 4.47 -15.00
CA ALA A 172 8.08 5.37 -15.65
C ALA A 172 7.43 6.68 -16.15
N GLU A 173 6.21 6.60 -16.67
CA GLU A 173 5.45 7.79 -17.09
C GLU A 173 5.02 8.61 -15.87
N PHE A 174 4.40 7.95 -14.88
CA PHE A 174 3.96 8.60 -13.66
C PHE A 174 5.11 9.30 -12.92
N GLN A 175 6.27 8.64 -12.81
CA GLN A 175 7.48 9.19 -12.21
C GLN A 175 7.90 10.49 -12.91
N SER A 176 7.93 10.52 -14.24
CA SER A 176 8.31 11.71 -15.01
C SER A 176 7.39 12.89 -14.69
N LEU A 177 6.07 12.64 -14.68
CA LEU A 177 5.05 13.65 -14.38
C LEU A 177 5.17 14.17 -12.94
N LEU A 178 5.32 13.27 -11.97
CA LEU A 178 5.42 13.65 -10.56
C LEU A 178 6.70 14.45 -10.29
N CYS A 179 7.83 14.04 -10.86
CA CYS A 179 9.12 14.71 -10.67
C CYS A 179 9.15 16.13 -11.27
N ALA A 180 8.32 16.42 -12.27
CA ALA A 180 8.17 17.77 -12.81
C ALA A 180 7.56 18.75 -11.78
N CYS A 181 6.71 18.25 -10.88
CA CYS A 181 6.08 19.06 -9.83
C CYS A 181 6.79 18.93 -8.46
N HIS A 182 7.30 17.75 -8.15
CA HIS A 182 7.97 17.42 -6.90
C HIS A 182 9.32 16.76 -7.21
N PRO A 183 10.39 17.55 -7.32
CA PRO A 183 11.71 17.02 -7.67
C PRO A 183 12.20 16.00 -6.62
N VAL A 184 12.73 14.87 -7.10
CA VAL A 184 13.34 13.82 -6.29
C VAL A 184 14.64 13.41 -6.94
N GLU A 185 15.68 13.21 -6.13
CA GLU A 185 16.95 12.71 -6.64
C GLU A 185 16.81 11.28 -7.19
N PRO A 186 17.38 10.98 -8.37
CA PRO A 186 17.49 9.62 -8.87
C PRO A 186 18.20 8.70 -7.89
N GLY A 187 17.90 7.40 -7.93
CA GLY A 187 18.61 6.38 -7.13
C GLY A 187 17.72 5.65 -6.12
N PRO A 188 18.27 5.22 -4.95
CA PRO A 188 17.55 4.42 -3.95
C PRO A 188 16.25 5.07 -3.45
N THR A 189 16.24 6.39 -3.33
CA THR A 189 15.05 7.19 -2.96
C THR A 189 13.92 7.00 -3.96
N MET A 190 14.21 6.94 -5.26
CA MET A 190 13.20 6.72 -6.30
C MET A 190 12.60 5.33 -6.23
N GLN A 191 13.43 4.32 -5.94
CA GLN A 191 12.94 2.95 -5.74
C GLN A 191 12.08 2.84 -4.48
N ALA A 192 12.45 3.53 -3.39
CA ALA A 192 11.65 3.61 -2.17
C ALA A 192 10.29 4.30 -2.42
N LEU A 193 10.29 5.36 -3.22
CA LEU A 193 9.06 6.06 -3.61
C LEU A 193 8.14 5.14 -4.40
N ARG A 194 8.67 4.42 -5.39
CA ARG A 194 7.93 3.39 -6.13
C ARG A 194 7.31 2.36 -5.19
N SER A 195 8.10 1.79 -4.28
CA SER A 195 7.61 0.79 -3.33
C SER A 195 6.58 1.32 -2.33
N THR A 196 6.46 2.64 -2.17
CA THR A 196 5.42 3.27 -1.34
C THR A 196 4.14 3.55 -2.12
N LEU A 197 4.24 3.93 -3.39
CA LEU A 197 3.12 4.26 -4.27
C LEU A 197 2.45 3.04 -4.92
N ASP A 198 3.24 2.09 -5.40
CA ASP A 198 2.80 0.87 -6.08
C ASP A 198 2.33 -0.17 -5.04
N LEU A 199 1.17 0.10 -4.45
CA LEU A 199 0.55 -0.67 -3.37
C LEU A 199 0.20 -2.10 -3.79
N THR A 200 -0.12 -2.29 -5.08
CA THR A 200 -0.46 -3.58 -5.67
C THR A 200 0.76 -4.33 -6.25
N CYS A 201 1.92 -3.67 -6.28
CA CYS A 201 3.20 -4.20 -6.73
C CYS A 201 3.13 -4.77 -8.16
N ASN A 202 2.57 -3.98 -9.09
CA ASN A 202 2.36 -4.35 -10.49
C ASN A 202 3.18 -3.49 -11.48
N GLY A 203 3.97 -2.53 -10.98
CA GLY A 203 4.78 -1.61 -11.80
C GLY A 203 4.00 -0.48 -12.47
N HIS A 204 2.75 -0.28 -12.07
CA HIS A 204 1.88 0.80 -12.49
C HIS A 204 1.44 1.60 -11.27
N VAL A 205 0.81 2.75 -11.51
CA VAL A 205 0.18 3.57 -10.48
C VAL A 205 -1.22 3.90 -10.95
N SER A 206 -2.22 3.47 -10.19
CA SER A 206 -3.60 3.87 -10.44
C SER A 206 -3.95 5.21 -9.80
N VAL A 207 -5.02 5.84 -10.31
CA VAL A 207 -5.60 7.05 -9.72
C VAL A 207 -6.01 6.83 -8.25
N PHE A 208 -6.39 5.59 -7.91
CA PHE A 208 -6.71 5.18 -6.55
C PHE A 208 -5.47 5.09 -5.66
N GLU A 209 -4.39 4.44 -6.12
CA GLU A 209 -3.13 4.38 -5.38
C GLU A 209 -2.56 5.78 -5.14
N PHE A 210 -2.69 6.67 -6.13
CA PHE A 210 -2.30 8.06 -6.00
C PHE A 210 -3.18 8.86 -5.02
N ASP A 211 -4.49 8.63 -4.97
CA ASP A 211 -5.36 9.19 -3.92
C ASP A 211 -4.91 8.76 -2.52
N VAL A 212 -4.66 7.46 -2.34
CA VAL A 212 -4.18 6.91 -1.07
C VAL A 212 -2.87 7.59 -0.65
N PHE A 213 -1.90 7.68 -1.54
CA PHE A 213 -0.61 8.30 -1.26
C PHE A 213 -0.73 9.78 -0.90
N THR A 214 -1.48 10.56 -1.69
CA THR A 214 -1.63 12.01 -1.46
C THR A 214 -2.40 12.32 -0.18
N ARG A 215 -3.28 11.43 0.28
CA ARG A 215 -3.94 11.55 1.58
C ARG A 215 -3.01 11.21 2.75
N LEU A 216 -2.15 10.20 2.60
CA LEU A 216 -1.19 9.82 3.65
C LEU A 216 -0.14 10.90 3.87
N PHE A 217 0.41 11.47 2.80
CA PHE A 217 1.56 12.39 2.87
C PHE A 217 1.21 13.86 2.62
N GLN A 218 -0.07 14.22 2.80
CA GLN A 218 -0.56 15.60 2.74
C GLN A 218 0.22 16.55 3.68
N PRO A 219 0.29 17.87 3.36
CA PRO A 219 -0.33 18.55 2.23
C PRO A 219 0.45 18.42 0.91
N TRP A 220 -0.19 18.76 -0.21
CA TRP A 220 0.38 18.65 -1.56
C TRP A 220 1.70 19.41 -1.76
N PRO A 221 1.87 20.69 -1.35
CA PRO A 221 3.11 21.44 -1.62
C PRO A 221 4.37 20.79 -1.06
N THR A 222 4.24 20.07 0.06
CA THR A 222 5.35 19.37 0.72
C THR A 222 5.25 17.85 0.59
N LEU A 223 4.46 17.32 -0.36
CA LEU A 223 4.10 15.90 -0.45
C LEU A 223 5.29 14.95 -0.30
N LEU A 224 6.33 15.12 -1.13
CA LEU A 224 7.49 14.22 -1.11
C LEU A 224 8.45 14.50 0.04
N ARG A 225 8.48 15.73 0.56
CA ARG A 225 9.23 16.05 1.79
C ARG A 225 8.58 15.37 3.00
N ASN A 226 7.25 15.38 3.08
CA ASN A 226 6.49 14.67 4.12
C ASN A 226 6.69 13.17 4.01
N TRP A 227 6.62 12.61 2.80
CA TRP A 227 6.90 11.19 2.56
C TRP A 227 8.31 10.81 3.01
N GLN A 228 9.33 11.57 2.62
CA GLN A 228 10.70 11.29 3.00
C GLN A 228 10.87 11.33 4.53
N LEU A 229 10.38 12.38 5.18
CA LEU A 229 10.53 12.54 6.62
C LEU A 229 9.73 11.50 7.40
N LEU A 230 8.49 11.18 6.99
CA LEU A 230 7.60 10.27 7.71
C LEU A 230 7.81 8.79 7.38
N ALA A 231 8.23 8.44 6.17
CA ALA A 231 8.31 7.04 5.73
C ALA A 231 9.74 6.56 5.43
N VAL A 232 10.64 7.44 4.98
CA VAL A 232 12.04 7.06 4.72
C VAL A 232 12.89 7.22 5.97
N ASN A 233 12.76 8.36 6.66
CA ASN A 233 13.67 8.75 7.74
C ASN A 233 13.09 8.49 9.14
N HIS A 234 11.77 8.37 9.29
CA HIS A 234 11.17 8.25 10.62
C HIS A 234 11.34 6.84 11.21
N PRO A 235 11.99 6.68 12.38
CA PRO A 235 12.22 5.37 12.99
C PRO A 235 10.93 4.67 13.45
N GLY A 236 9.88 5.44 13.72
CA GLY A 236 8.57 4.92 14.11
C GLY A 236 7.72 4.39 12.94
N TYR A 237 8.12 4.62 11.69
CA TYR A 237 7.36 4.13 10.53
C TYR A 237 7.60 2.65 10.29
N MET A 238 6.52 1.92 10.07
CA MET A 238 6.55 0.49 9.78
C MET A 238 5.79 0.20 8.48
N ALA A 239 6.56 -0.04 7.41
CA ALA A 239 6.00 -0.49 6.13
C ALA A 239 5.43 -1.91 6.25
N PHE A 240 4.27 -2.14 5.62
CA PHE A 240 3.63 -3.46 5.47
C PHE A 240 3.45 -4.23 6.78
N LEU A 241 2.88 -3.57 7.80
CA LEU A 241 2.68 -4.16 9.12
C LEU A 241 1.18 -4.25 9.43
N THR A 242 0.70 -5.35 10.03
CA THR A 242 -0.73 -5.56 10.33
C THR A 242 -1.11 -5.03 11.72
N TYR A 243 -2.40 -5.12 12.09
CA TYR A 243 -2.83 -4.78 13.45
C TYR A 243 -2.15 -5.66 14.50
N ASP A 244 -2.13 -6.97 14.27
CA ASP A 244 -1.57 -7.94 15.22
C ASP A 244 -0.05 -7.78 15.35
N GLU A 245 0.64 -7.53 14.23
CA GLU A 245 2.09 -7.31 14.25
C GLU A 245 2.49 -6.04 15.00
N VAL A 246 1.64 -5.00 15.02
CA VAL A 246 1.89 -3.78 15.83
C VAL A 246 1.89 -4.17 17.31
N GLN A 247 0.89 -4.95 17.73
CA GLN A 247 0.76 -5.40 19.10
C GLN A 247 1.95 -6.26 19.52
N THR A 248 2.36 -7.23 18.68
CA THR A 248 3.54 -8.06 18.94
C THR A 248 4.81 -7.21 19.04
N ARG A 249 5.00 -6.21 18.17
CA ARG A 249 6.21 -5.38 18.17
C ARG A 249 6.30 -4.50 19.42
N LEU A 250 5.20 -3.85 19.81
CA LEU A 250 5.17 -2.97 20.97
C LEU A 250 5.20 -3.72 22.31
N GLN A 251 4.93 -5.03 22.30
CA GLN A 251 5.05 -5.87 23.49
C GLN A 251 6.43 -5.79 24.14
N ALA A 252 7.50 -5.65 23.34
CA ALA A 252 8.88 -5.49 23.83
C ALA A 252 9.13 -4.16 24.56
N TYR A 253 8.22 -3.19 24.45
CA TYR A 253 8.35 -1.84 25.01
C TYR A 253 7.27 -1.52 26.04
N ARG A 254 6.58 -2.54 26.57
CA ARG A 254 5.51 -2.37 27.56
C ARG A 254 5.93 -1.57 28.79
N ASP A 255 7.15 -1.78 29.26
CA ASP A 255 7.71 -1.09 30.43
C ASP A 255 8.23 0.32 30.10
N LYS A 256 7.99 0.80 28.86
CA LYS A 256 8.40 2.11 28.38
C LYS A 256 7.21 2.87 27.79
N PRO A 257 6.32 3.42 28.64
CA PRO A 257 5.22 4.27 28.22
C PRO A 257 5.67 5.39 27.27
N GLY A 258 4.83 5.70 26.28
CA GLY A 258 5.16 6.65 25.22
C GLY A 258 5.89 6.03 24.02
N SER A 259 6.22 4.73 24.06
CA SER A 259 6.75 4.01 22.89
C SER A 259 5.68 3.85 21.83
N TYR A 260 6.00 4.18 20.57
CA TYR A 260 5.01 4.20 19.50
C TYR A 260 5.58 3.80 18.14
N ILE A 261 4.71 3.30 17.27
CA ILE A 261 4.97 3.04 15.85
C ILE A 261 3.73 3.42 15.04
N PHE A 262 3.89 3.71 13.75
CA PHE A 262 2.76 4.00 12.87
C PHE A 262 2.94 3.39 11.49
N ARG A 263 1.81 3.23 10.81
CA ARG A 263 1.70 2.57 9.51
C ARG A 263 0.44 3.01 8.77
N PRO A 264 0.34 2.81 7.45
CA PRO A 264 -0.93 2.91 6.75
C PRO A 264 -1.96 1.92 7.34
N SER A 265 -3.21 2.35 7.44
CA SER A 265 -4.31 1.49 7.87
C SER A 265 -4.70 0.52 6.75
N CYS A 266 -4.77 -0.77 7.07
CA CYS A 266 -5.18 -1.82 6.14
C CYS A 266 -6.69 -1.86 5.89
N THR A 267 -7.51 -1.29 6.77
CA THR A 267 -8.98 -1.26 6.65
C THR A 267 -9.52 0.10 6.24
N ARG A 268 -8.72 1.16 6.39
CA ARG A 268 -9.07 2.53 6.01
C ARG A 268 -7.94 3.15 5.17
N LEU A 269 -7.86 2.75 3.90
CA LEU A 269 -6.80 3.21 3.00
C LEU A 269 -6.81 4.73 2.86
N GLY A 270 -5.61 5.31 2.81
CA GLY A 270 -5.40 6.76 2.86
C GLY A 270 -5.44 7.36 4.28
N GLN A 271 -5.55 6.52 5.32
CA GLN A 271 -5.44 6.93 6.73
C GLN A 271 -4.29 6.20 7.42
N TRP A 272 -3.76 6.83 8.46
CA TRP A 272 -2.72 6.26 9.31
C TRP A 272 -3.33 5.45 10.45
N ALA A 273 -2.57 4.48 10.97
CA ALA A 273 -2.82 3.82 12.23
C ALA A 273 -1.57 3.96 13.11
N ILE A 274 -1.76 4.42 14.35
CA ILE A 274 -0.68 4.65 15.31
C ILE A 274 -0.88 3.70 16.49
N GLY A 275 0.09 2.83 16.72
CA GLY A 275 0.18 1.99 17.91
C GLY A 275 1.07 2.65 18.94
N TYR A 276 0.68 2.65 20.21
CA TYR A 276 1.49 3.19 21.30
C TYR A 276 1.27 2.47 22.62
N VAL A 277 2.24 2.61 23.52
CA VAL A 277 2.19 2.12 24.91
C VAL A 277 1.71 3.25 25.81
N SER A 278 0.56 3.08 26.47
CA SER A 278 0.00 4.05 27.40
C SER A 278 0.72 4.05 28.75
N SER A 279 0.38 5.00 29.62
CA SER A 279 0.99 5.18 30.95
C SER A 279 0.84 3.97 31.88
N ASP A 280 -0.19 3.16 31.69
CA ASP A 280 -0.47 1.91 32.41
C ASP A 280 0.20 0.67 31.76
N GLY A 281 0.97 0.84 30.68
CA GLY A 281 1.61 -0.26 29.96
C GLY A 281 0.68 -1.03 29.00
N SER A 282 -0.56 -0.55 28.80
CA SER A 282 -1.47 -1.09 27.78
C SER A 282 -1.00 -0.69 26.37
N ILE A 283 -1.23 -1.56 25.38
CA ILE A 283 -0.91 -1.29 23.97
C ILE A 283 -2.21 -0.92 23.26
N LEU A 284 -2.26 0.29 22.71
CA LEU A 284 -3.45 0.84 22.05
C LEU A 284 -3.13 1.18 20.60
N GLN A 285 -4.12 1.05 19.72
CA GLN A 285 -4.05 1.50 18.33
C GLN A 285 -5.17 2.50 18.02
N THR A 286 -4.82 3.60 17.35
CA THR A 286 -5.76 4.66 16.97
C THR A 286 -5.59 5.05 15.51
N ILE A 287 -6.67 5.52 14.88
CA ILE A 287 -6.67 6.07 13.53
C ILE A 287 -7.01 7.55 13.64
N PRO A 288 -6.07 8.48 13.43
CA PRO A 288 -6.37 9.91 13.47
C PRO A 288 -7.34 10.28 12.35
N LEU A 289 -8.42 10.97 12.71
CA LEU A 289 -9.42 11.46 11.77
C LEU A 289 -8.98 12.81 11.20
N ASN A 290 -8.97 12.92 9.87
CA ASN A 290 -8.89 14.17 9.11
C ASN A 290 -7.77 15.15 9.51
N LYS A 291 -6.61 14.64 9.96
CA LYS A 291 -5.42 15.47 10.29
C LYS A 291 -4.17 14.92 9.61
N PRO A 292 -3.27 15.80 9.09
CA PRO A 292 -1.96 15.37 8.62
C PRO A 292 -1.19 14.65 9.74
N LEU A 293 -0.55 13.52 9.43
CA LEU A 293 0.13 12.69 10.44
C LEU A 293 1.17 13.50 11.22
N LEU A 294 1.91 14.37 10.54
CA LEU A 294 2.90 15.26 11.15
C LEU A 294 2.33 16.01 12.37
N GLN A 295 1.16 16.63 12.21
CA GLN A 295 0.50 17.38 13.29
C GLN A 295 0.04 16.46 14.42
N VAL A 296 -0.41 15.25 14.09
CA VAL A 296 -0.82 14.24 15.07
C VAL A 296 0.38 13.82 15.92
N LEU A 297 1.52 13.56 15.29
CA LEU A 297 2.76 13.19 15.98
C LEU A 297 3.29 14.32 16.85
N LEU A 298 3.36 15.54 16.33
CA LEU A 298 3.79 16.73 17.08
C LEU A 298 2.90 16.98 18.29
N LYS A 299 1.58 16.87 18.13
CA LYS A 299 0.64 17.02 19.25
C LYS A 299 0.85 15.91 20.28
N GLY A 300 0.90 14.65 19.85
CA GLY A 300 1.09 13.54 20.77
C GLY A 300 2.44 13.55 21.48
N GLN A 301 3.49 14.11 20.87
CA GLN A 301 4.77 14.38 21.55
C GLN A 301 4.61 15.43 22.65
N LYS A 302 3.94 16.56 22.37
CA LYS A 302 3.64 17.61 23.36
C LYS A 302 2.79 17.09 24.52
N ASP A 303 1.84 16.20 24.22
CA ASP A 303 0.95 15.58 25.20
C ASP A 303 1.62 14.42 25.96
N GLY A 304 2.89 14.08 25.67
CA GLY A 304 3.62 13.00 26.35
C GLY A 304 3.26 11.57 25.91
N ILE A 305 2.53 11.42 24.80
CA ILE A 305 1.98 10.14 24.30
C ILE A 305 2.90 9.48 23.27
N PHE A 306 3.54 10.27 22.39
CA PHE A 306 4.39 9.76 21.31
C PHE A 306 5.83 10.24 21.50
N LEU A 307 6.59 9.51 22.33
CA LEU A 307 7.92 9.91 22.79
C LEU A 307 9.05 9.04 22.25
N PHE A 308 8.82 7.73 22.14
CA PHE A 308 9.89 6.78 21.82
C PHE A 308 9.55 6.01 20.54
N PRO A 309 9.89 6.55 19.36
CA PRO A 309 9.57 5.90 18.09
C PRO A 309 10.29 4.56 18.01
N ASP A 310 9.53 3.49 17.86
CA ASP A 310 10.03 2.12 17.89
C ASP A 310 10.90 1.81 19.14
N GLY A 311 10.51 2.40 20.27
CA GLY A 311 11.24 2.27 21.55
C GLY A 311 12.57 3.02 21.61
N LYS A 312 13.00 3.71 20.54
CA LYS A 312 14.27 4.47 20.51
C LYS A 312 14.21 5.72 21.38
N LYS A 313 15.37 6.16 21.89
CA LYS A 313 15.47 7.37 22.73
C LYS A 313 15.33 8.67 21.94
N HIS A 314 15.81 8.68 20.70
CA HIS A 314 15.75 9.84 19.83
C HIS A 314 14.42 9.87 19.07
N ASN A 315 13.65 10.93 19.28
CA ASN A 315 12.44 11.23 18.51
C ASN A 315 12.76 12.38 17.53
N PRO A 316 12.62 12.19 16.21
CA PRO A 316 12.93 13.23 15.25
C PRO A 316 12.13 14.51 15.51
N ASP A 317 12.77 15.67 15.38
CA ASP A 317 12.05 16.95 15.43
C ASP A 317 11.29 17.16 14.11
N LEU A 318 9.97 17.17 14.21
CA LEU A 318 9.05 17.33 13.09
C LEU A 318 8.65 18.80 12.88
N THR A 319 9.18 19.73 13.68
CA THR A 319 8.80 21.16 13.68
C THR A 319 9.28 21.88 12.41
N GLU A 320 10.37 21.43 11.79
CA GLU A 320 10.92 22.03 10.55
C GLU A 320 9.90 22.01 9.40
N LEU A 321 9.06 20.98 9.32
CA LEU A 321 8.03 20.86 8.29
C LEU A 321 6.82 21.79 8.51
N CYS A 322 6.66 22.34 9.71
CA CYS A 322 5.64 23.35 9.97
C CYS A 322 6.08 24.74 9.51
N ARG A 323 7.37 24.94 9.21
CA ARG A 323 7.87 26.17 8.61
C ARG A 323 7.66 26.07 7.10
N VAL A 324 6.65 26.79 6.62
CA VAL A 324 6.31 26.87 5.20
C VAL A 324 7.39 27.70 4.51
N GLU A 325 8.48 27.08 4.09
CA GLU A 325 9.38 27.68 3.09
C GLU A 325 9.24 26.89 1.78
N PRO A 326 8.77 27.53 0.70
CA PRO A 326 8.60 26.86 -0.56
C PRO A 326 9.98 26.67 -1.22
N TYR A 327 10.27 25.46 -1.66
CA TYR A 327 11.44 25.09 -2.48
C TYR A 327 12.81 25.04 -1.78
N GLN A 328 13.02 24.01 -0.96
CA GLN A 328 14.37 23.51 -0.69
C GLN A 328 14.58 22.15 -1.37
N ARG A 329 15.68 22.05 -2.13
CA ARG A 329 16.10 20.82 -2.80
C ARG A 329 16.39 19.75 -1.74
N ILE A 330 15.76 18.59 -1.89
CA ILE A 330 15.90 17.45 -0.99
C ILE A 330 17.32 16.88 -1.14
N GLN A 331 18.13 16.95 -0.07
CA GLN A 331 19.40 16.21 0.03
C GLN A 331 19.24 15.06 1.04
N VAL A 332 19.86 13.92 0.73
CA VAL A 332 19.95 12.76 1.62
C VAL A 332 21.38 12.72 2.19
N SER A 333 21.52 12.64 3.50
CA SER A 333 22.81 12.33 4.14
C SER A 333 23.07 10.82 4.07
N GLU A 334 24.26 10.42 3.62
CA GLU A 334 24.64 9.03 3.31
C GLU A 334 24.77 8.09 4.52
N ASP A 335 24.53 8.57 5.74
CA ASP A 335 24.78 7.83 6.99
C ASP A 335 23.56 7.03 7.49
N SER A 336 23.03 6.12 6.67
CA SER A 336 22.09 5.09 7.13
C SER A 336 22.70 3.69 7.03
N ASP A 337 23.28 3.22 8.14
CA ASP A 337 23.78 1.86 8.38
C ASP A 337 22.67 0.79 8.46
N SER A 338 21.69 0.83 7.54
CA SER A 338 20.73 -0.27 7.40
C SER A 338 21.21 -1.24 6.34
N GLN A 339 21.75 -2.39 6.77
CA GLN A 339 22.16 -3.52 5.91
C GLN A 339 20.99 -4.22 5.20
N THR A 340 19.78 -3.70 5.36
CA THR A 340 18.52 -4.24 4.85
C THR A 340 17.62 -3.08 4.45
N CYS A 341 17.15 -3.06 3.21
CA CYS A 341 16.27 -1.98 2.72
C CYS A 341 14.93 -2.01 3.49
N PRO A 342 14.48 -0.91 4.12
CA PRO A 342 13.25 -0.91 4.93
C PRO A 342 11.98 -1.19 4.10
N PHE A 343 12.02 -0.99 2.78
CA PHE A 343 10.89 -1.16 1.86
C PHE A 343 10.74 -2.60 1.36
N CYS A 344 11.82 -3.23 0.89
CA CYS A 344 11.76 -4.62 0.39
C CYS A 344 12.20 -5.67 1.43
N ARG A 345 12.97 -5.24 2.44
CA ARG A 345 13.64 -6.09 3.45
C ARG A 345 14.59 -7.16 2.88
N CYS A 346 15.15 -6.92 1.70
CA CYS A 346 16.23 -7.75 1.14
C CYS A 346 17.61 -7.30 1.68
N GLU A 347 18.56 -8.23 1.76
CA GLU A 347 19.99 -7.91 1.98
C GLU A 347 20.54 -7.13 0.77
N ILE A 348 21.24 -6.02 1.03
CA ILE A 348 21.92 -5.25 -0.02
C ILE A 348 23.26 -5.95 -0.29
N LYS A 349 23.37 -6.64 -1.43
CA LYS A 349 24.63 -7.26 -1.88
C LYS A 349 25.32 -6.37 -2.90
N GLY A 350 26.58 -6.00 -2.61
CA GLY A 350 27.45 -5.21 -3.49
C GLY A 350 27.28 -3.70 -3.32
N ARG A 351 28.32 -3.03 -2.80
CA ARG A 351 28.55 -1.60 -3.03
C ARG A 351 29.80 -1.52 -3.90
N GLU A 352 29.63 -1.27 -5.19
CA GLU A 352 30.76 -0.83 -6.02
C GLU A 352 30.77 0.70 -6.02
N ALA A 353 31.91 1.26 -5.62
CA ALA A 353 32.14 2.70 -5.70
C ALA A 353 32.28 3.07 -7.18
N VAL A 354 31.28 3.75 -7.73
CA VAL A 354 31.38 4.33 -9.07
C VAL A 354 32.18 5.62 -8.97
N SER A 355 33.45 5.56 -9.38
CA SER A 355 34.27 6.77 -9.55
C SER A 355 33.88 7.45 -10.86
N ILE A 356 33.24 8.62 -10.77
CA ILE A 356 32.93 9.45 -11.94
C ILE A 356 34.17 10.28 -12.25
N CYS A 357 34.95 9.85 -13.26
CA CYS A 357 36.03 10.65 -13.81
C CYS A 357 35.44 11.88 -14.52
N GLN A 358 35.61 13.07 -13.94
CA GLN A 358 35.32 14.32 -14.62
C GLN A 358 36.32 14.51 -15.78
N ALA A 359 35.83 14.43 -17.01
CA ALA A 359 36.62 14.83 -18.18
C ALA A 359 36.65 16.36 -18.24
N GLN A 360 37.87 16.89 -18.13
CA GLN A 360 38.19 18.31 -18.17
C GLN A 360 37.98 18.87 -19.59
N GLU A 361 37.06 19.82 -19.74
CA GLU A 361 36.94 20.61 -20.96
C GLU A 361 38.20 21.47 -21.15
N ARG A 362 38.83 21.41 -22.32
CA ARG A 362 39.79 22.42 -22.79
C ARG A 362 39.26 23.10 -24.05
N PRO A 363 39.43 24.43 -24.20
CA PRO A 363 38.94 25.18 -25.36
C PRO A 363 39.98 25.29 -26.50
N THR A 364 39.48 25.71 -27.67
CA THR A 364 40.19 26.24 -28.88
C THR A 364 40.95 25.19 -29.72
N GLU A 365 40.90 25.13 -31.05
CA GLU A 365 40.94 26.19 -32.08
C GLU A 365 40.52 25.67 -33.48
N VAL A 366 40.18 26.62 -34.35
CA VAL A 366 39.76 26.54 -35.75
C VAL A 366 40.74 25.81 -36.68
N ARG A 367 40.25 24.96 -37.59
CA ARG A 367 40.77 24.83 -38.98
C ARG A 367 39.68 24.49 -40.00
N THR A 368 39.63 25.32 -41.03
CA THR A 368 38.91 25.20 -42.31
C THR A 368 39.46 24.09 -43.20
N ALA A 369 38.58 23.35 -43.87
CA ALA A 369 38.79 22.83 -45.23
C ALA A 369 37.45 22.46 -45.86
N ALA A 370 37.28 22.84 -47.13
CA ALA A 370 36.10 22.74 -47.96
C ALA A 370 36.02 21.41 -48.73
N ASP A 371 34.81 20.91 -48.91
CA ASP A 371 34.18 20.37 -50.15
C ASP A 371 32.80 19.84 -49.71
N GLY A 372 31.66 20.10 -50.35
CA GLY A 372 31.39 20.32 -51.75
C GLY A 372 30.35 19.28 -52.18
N SER A 373 29.05 19.52 -51.99
CA SER A 373 28.02 19.00 -52.90
C SER A 373 26.68 19.68 -52.70
N ARG A 374 26.14 20.12 -53.84
CA ARG A 374 24.86 20.78 -54.09
C ARG A 374 23.68 19.91 -53.66
N ASP A 375 22.62 20.52 -53.14
CA ASP A 375 21.40 20.73 -53.93
C ASP A 375 20.48 21.77 -53.27
N ASN A 376 19.93 22.62 -54.13
CA ASN A 376 19.21 23.85 -53.82
C ASN A 376 17.76 23.70 -54.27
N CYS A 377 16.81 24.07 -53.42
CA CYS A 377 15.47 24.52 -53.82
C CYS A 377 14.92 25.52 -52.77
N HIS A 378 15.17 26.80 -53.05
CA HIS A 378 14.32 28.00 -52.84
C HIS A 378 12.81 27.71 -52.95
N GLN A 379 11.83 28.43 -52.42
CA GLN A 379 11.63 29.62 -51.58
C GLN A 379 10.13 29.54 -51.17
N GLU A 380 9.67 30.03 -50.02
CA GLU A 380 8.96 31.32 -49.92
C GLU A 380 8.60 31.56 -48.44
N ALA A 381 8.82 32.80 -48.03
CA ALA A 381 8.71 33.31 -46.69
C ALA A 381 7.37 34.03 -46.49
N ALA A 382 6.82 33.95 -45.28
CA ALA A 382 5.90 34.96 -44.76
C ALA A 382 6.21 35.16 -43.28
N GLU A 383 7.07 36.13 -43.01
CA GLU A 383 7.29 36.72 -41.68
C GLU A 383 6.03 37.51 -41.27
N GLN A 384 5.53 37.29 -40.06
CA GLN A 384 4.77 38.31 -39.34
C GLN A 384 5.40 38.56 -37.97
N LYS A 385 5.74 39.84 -37.78
CA LYS A 385 6.53 40.42 -36.71
C LYS A 385 5.80 40.38 -35.36
N LEU A 386 6.58 40.17 -34.31
CA LEU A 386 6.19 40.47 -32.93
C LEU A 386 5.88 41.98 -32.76
N GLY A 387 4.77 42.27 -32.09
CA GLY A 387 4.50 43.52 -31.38
C GLY A 387 4.38 43.26 -29.86
N PRO A 388 4.73 44.22 -28.99
CA PRO A 388 4.86 43.98 -27.56
C PRO A 388 3.48 43.93 -26.88
N VAL A 389 3.20 42.85 -26.15
CA VAL A 389 2.02 42.76 -25.28
C VAL A 389 2.49 42.85 -23.83
N ILE A 390 2.07 43.92 -23.18
CA ILE A 390 2.22 44.21 -21.75
C ILE A 390 1.48 43.12 -20.97
N PRO A 391 2.11 42.42 -19.99
CA PRO A 391 1.38 41.47 -19.16
C PRO A 391 0.59 42.24 -18.09
N SER A 392 -0.72 42.28 -18.27
CA SER A 392 -1.66 42.69 -17.22
C SER A 392 -1.64 41.67 -16.08
N ALA A 393 -1.45 42.16 -14.85
CA ALA A 393 -1.43 41.38 -13.62
C ALA A 393 -2.74 40.57 -13.42
N PRO A 394 -2.69 39.33 -12.90
CA PRO A 394 -3.89 38.60 -12.50
C PRO A 394 -4.47 39.20 -11.22
N SER A 395 -5.77 39.50 -11.26
CA SER A 395 -6.56 39.93 -10.12
C SER A 395 -6.51 38.90 -8.98
N LEU A 396 -6.20 39.39 -7.78
CA LEU A 396 -6.25 38.66 -6.51
C LEU A 396 -7.67 38.11 -6.27
N LEU A 397 -7.78 36.80 -6.06
CA LEU A 397 -8.98 36.18 -5.48
C LEU A 397 -8.86 36.14 -3.94
N PRO A 398 -9.98 36.27 -3.20
CA PRO A 398 -9.96 36.55 -1.77
C PRO A 398 -9.49 35.35 -0.93
N GLU A 399 -8.77 35.64 0.15
CA GLU A 399 -8.40 34.68 1.19
C GLU A 399 -9.65 34.07 1.86
N ASP A 400 -9.74 32.74 1.86
CA ASP A 400 -10.74 32.00 2.63
C ASP A 400 -10.41 32.07 4.13
N GLN A 401 -11.15 32.91 4.85
CA GLN A 401 -11.19 32.96 6.30
C GLN A 401 -11.91 31.71 6.84
N PHE A 402 -11.16 30.85 7.52
CA PHE A 402 -11.71 29.72 8.29
C PHE A 402 -12.52 30.22 9.51
N PRO A 403 -13.78 29.80 9.71
CA PRO A 403 -14.49 30.06 10.95
C PRO A 403 -13.97 29.13 12.06
N GLN A 404 -13.60 29.72 13.20
CA GLN A 404 -13.39 29.01 14.46
C GLN A 404 -14.74 28.50 15.01
N GLY A 405 -14.82 27.20 15.28
CA GLY A 405 -15.91 26.52 15.99
C GLY A 405 -15.36 25.31 16.78
N PRO A 406 -16.04 24.88 17.86
CA PRO A 406 -15.40 24.52 19.13
C PRO A 406 -14.68 23.16 19.16
N GLN A 407 -13.73 23.07 20.09
CA GLN A 407 -12.90 21.90 20.37
C GLN A 407 -13.74 20.65 20.64
N ASP A 408 -13.63 19.66 19.75
CA ASP A 408 -14.15 18.32 19.99
C ASP A 408 -13.01 17.36 20.37
N LYS A 409 -13.04 16.88 21.63
CA LYS A 409 -12.13 15.87 22.17
C LYS A 409 -12.70 14.50 21.81
N GLY A 410 -12.35 13.98 20.63
CA GLY A 410 -12.79 12.65 20.20
C GLY A 410 -11.67 11.84 19.56
N TRP A 411 -10.86 11.14 20.36
CA TRP A 411 -10.04 10.04 19.87
C TRP A 411 -10.93 8.80 19.84
N LEU A 412 -11.19 8.24 18.65
CA LEU A 412 -11.87 6.95 18.57
C LEU A 412 -10.88 5.83 18.91
N THR A 413 -10.91 5.38 20.16
CA THR A 413 -10.24 4.16 20.61
C THR A 413 -10.99 2.95 20.04
N LEU A 414 -10.32 2.13 19.23
CA LEU A 414 -10.86 0.83 18.84
C LEU A 414 -10.70 -0.13 20.02
N ALA A 415 -11.76 -0.30 20.81
CA ALA A 415 -11.84 -1.36 21.80
C ALA A 415 -12.00 -2.73 21.10
N PRO A 416 -11.59 -3.84 21.74
CA PRO A 416 -11.83 -5.18 21.21
C PRO A 416 -13.33 -5.42 21.00
N LEU A 417 -13.70 -6.05 19.89
CA LEU A 417 -15.07 -6.48 19.63
C LEU A 417 -15.53 -7.39 20.78
N ALA A 418 -16.48 -6.91 21.60
CA ALA A 418 -17.16 -7.73 22.57
C ALA A 418 -18.02 -8.77 21.81
N LEU A 419 -17.66 -10.04 21.95
CA LEU A 419 -18.49 -11.16 21.52
C LEU A 419 -19.88 -11.06 22.17
N PRO A 420 -20.98 -11.32 21.44
CA PRO A 420 -22.31 -11.41 22.05
C PRO A 420 -22.28 -12.49 23.12
N ARG A 421 -22.67 -12.15 24.36
CA ARG A 421 -22.88 -13.15 25.40
C ARG A 421 -24.00 -14.09 24.94
N LEU A 422 -23.64 -15.34 24.64
CA LEU A 422 -24.60 -16.41 24.44
C LEU A 422 -25.45 -16.55 25.71
N ARG A 423 -26.78 -16.55 25.54
CA ARG A 423 -27.73 -16.84 26.63
C ARG A 423 -27.44 -18.24 27.19
N PRO A 424 -27.58 -18.48 28.50
CA PRO A 424 -27.51 -19.82 29.06
C PRO A 424 -28.58 -20.72 28.42
N PRO A 425 -28.33 -22.02 28.21
CA PRO A 425 -29.36 -22.94 27.72
C PRO A 425 -30.51 -23.03 28.74
N LEU A 426 -31.75 -23.04 28.23
CA LEU A 426 -32.95 -23.33 29.02
C LEU A 426 -32.86 -24.74 29.63
N PRO A 427 -33.36 -24.96 30.86
CA PRO A 427 -33.32 -26.27 31.50
C PRO A 427 -34.28 -27.24 30.80
N LEU A 428 -33.75 -28.39 30.37
CA LEU A 428 -34.53 -29.51 29.85
C LEU A 428 -35.28 -30.23 31.00
N PRO A 429 -36.50 -30.75 30.76
CA PRO A 429 -37.28 -31.43 31.78
C PRO A 429 -36.71 -32.82 32.12
N LYS A 430 -36.71 -33.14 33.41
CA LYS A 430 -36.30 -34.45 33.97
C LYS A 430 -37.35 -35.52 33.64
N MET A 431 -36.93 -36.61 33.01
CA MET A 431 -37.65 -37.88 33.01
C MET A 431 -36.68 -39.06 33.23
N ALA A 432 -36.97 -39.79 34.32
CA ALA A 432 -36.67 -41.17 34.70
C ALA A 432 -35.34 -41.86 34.27
N SER A 433 -34.54 -42.19 35.29
CA SER A 433 -33.48 -43.21 35.25
C SER A 433 -34.05 -44.61 35.06
N VAL A 434 -33.43 -45.41 34.19
CA VAL A 434 -33.38 -46.88 34.34
C VAL A 434 -31.93 -47.34 34.29
N LEU A 435 -31.64 -48.13 35.32
CA LEU A 435 -30.45 -48.82 35.78
C LEU A 435 -29.83 -49.78 34.75
N TRP A 436 -28.49 -49.79 34.66
CA TRP A 436 -27.70 -51.02 34.64
C TRP A 436 -26.29 -50.76 35.18
N GLU A 437 -25.96 -51.45 36.28
CA GLU A 437 -24.60 -51.63 36.78
C GLU A 437 -23.82 -52.54 35.82
N VAL A 438 -22.47 -52.48 35.86
CA VAL A 438 -21.60 -53.63 36.20
C VAL A 438 -20.11 -53.34 35.92
N THR A 439 -19.39 -53.31 37.05
CA THR A 439 -18.02 -53.77 37.38
C THR A 439 -16.72 -53.19 36.78
N SER A 440 -15.88 -52.86 37.75
CA SER A 440 -14.46 -52.54 37.79
C SER A 440 -13.50 -53.66 37.36
N ARG A 441 -12.36 -53.22 36.81
CA ARG A 441 -10.98 -53.77 36.72
C ARG A 441 -10.69 -55.18 37.27
N PRO A 442 -9.70 -55.88 36.68
CA PRO A 442 -8.79 -56.74 37.43
C PRO A 442 -7.37 -56.16 37.51
N ARG A 443 -6.77 -56.38 38.68
CA ARG A 443 -5.37 -56.17 39.04
C ARG A 443 -4.64 -57.51 38.92
N ALA A 444 -3.37 -57.46 38.55
CA ALA A 444 -2.46 -58.60 38.45
C ALA A 444 -2.31 -59.38 39.77
N ARG A 445 -2.04 -60.69 39.66
CA ARG A 445 -1.52 -61.54 40.73
C ARG A 445 -0.49 -62.50 40.13
N GLU A 446 0.71 -62.49 40.72
CA GLU A 446 1.75 -63.53 40.59
C GLU A 446 1.30 -64.81 41.28
N GLU A 447 1.67 -65.97 40.73
CA GLU A 447 2.18 -67.09 41.53
C GLU A 447 2.99 -68.06 40.65
N ALA A 448 3.98 -68.69 41.29
CA ALA A 448 5.07 -69.48 40.73
C ALA A 448 4.79 -71.00 40.75
N THR A 449 5.79 -71.79 40.34
CA THR A 449 5.97 -73.27 40.40
C THR A 449 5.24 -74.07 39.30
N GLU A 450 5.76 -75.11 38.64
CA GLU A 450 6.97 -75.94 38.79
C GLU A 450 7.14 -76.81 37.52
N SER A 451 8.38 -77.27 37.26
CA SER A 451 8.78 -78.56 36.63
C SER A 451 7.98 -79.18 35.46
N SER A 452 8.61 -79.29 34.28
CA SER A 452 9.17 -80.53 33.69
C SER A 452 9.50 -80.37 32.21
#